data_AF-A0A7S6WQZ2-F1
#
_entry.id   AF-A0A7S6WQZ2-F1
#
_cell.length_a   1.000
_cell.length_b   1.000
_cell.length_c   1.000
_cell.angle_alpha   90.00
_cell.angle_beta   90.00
_cell.angle_gamma   90.00
#
_symmetry.space_group_name_H-M   'P 1'
#
loop_
_entity.id
_entity.type
_entity.pdbx_description
1 polymer ?
#
loop_
_entity_poly.entity_id
_entity_poly.type
_entity_poly.pdbx_seq_one_letter_code
_entity_poly.pdbx_strand_id
1 'polypeptide(L)'
;MKKILFMACLTAMVFVGASCTGKEGASSAKPLPADYFSYTLTDDGKGIVIQGFSSKVNDEFTEKLSNGYRRPTFSVLNIPSEIEGLPVKCIFTGNGLSLRGGAPWDSVIIPDGVTLESGSGSSPTIFTKKLILGKNVQFPYSYVFSHLEEFVVPESVTELGWYFYGTFTTAVIPDRIKEINRSVFSYCNNLKEITFPDGIKIGEHASFPMETLSVKTQQRLRELGYKK
;
A
#
# COMPACT_ATOMS: atom_id res chain seq x y z
N MET A 1 9.60 -14.97 24.27
CA MET A 1 8.32 -14.36 23.83
C MET A 1 8.57 -13.59 22.53
N LYS A 2 8.25 -14.17 21.37
CA LYS A 2 8.40 -13.49 20.07
C LYS A 2 7.11 -12.72 19.78
N LYS A 3 7.17 -11.39 19.88
CA LYS A 3 6.07 -10.50 19.50
C LYS A 3 5.89 -10.60 17.97
N ILE A 4 4.80 -11.22 17.54
CA ILE A 4 4.31 -11.10 16.16
C ILE A 4 3.53 -9.78 16.15
N LEU A 5 4.09 -8.78 15.48
CA LEU A 5 3.57 -7.43 15.43
C LEU A 5 2.31 -7.42 14.56
N PHE A 6 1.14 -7.53 15.18
CA PHE A 6 -0.11 -7.08 14.59
C PHE A 6 -0.04 -5.55 14.51
N MET A 7 0.20 -5.02 13.32
CA MET A 7 0.06 -3.58 13.09
C MET A 7 -1.42 -3.25 12.96
N ALA A 8 -2.10 -3.20 14.11
CA ALA A 8 -3.33 -2.45 14.25
C ALA A 8 -2.97 -0.97 14.06
N CYS A 9 -3.52 -0.36 13.02
CA CYS A 9 -3.43 1.07 12.79
C CYS A 9 -4.23 1.78 13.91
N LEU A 10 -3.57 2.29 14.95
CA LEU A 10 -3.97 3.46 15.77
C LEU A 10 -3.02 3.57 16.99
N THR A 11 -2.33 4.71 17.14
CA THR A 11 -2.52 5.66 18.26
C THR A 11 -1.61 6.87 18.08
N ALA A 12 -2.19 8.05 18.28
CA ALA A 12 -1.55 9.35 18.29
C ALA A 12 -0.81 9.65 19.60
N MET A 13 -0.02 10.73 19.55
CA MET A 13 0.62 11.50 20.63
C MET A 13 1.92 10.92 21.21
N VAL A 14 2.95 11.69 21.59
CA VAL A 14 3.02 13.03 22.21
C VAL A 14 4.36 13.68 21.85
N PHE A 15 4.37 15.02 21.65
CA PHE A 15 5.56 15.87 21.59
C PHE A 15 6.35 15.86 22.91
N VAL A 16 7.64 15.50 22.88
CA VAL A 16 8.68 16.12 23.74
C VAL A 16 9.98 16.14 22.92
N GLY A 17 10.59 17.31 22.80
CA GLY A 17 11.76 17.52 21.95
C GLY A 17 13.06 16.91 22.49
N ALA A 18 13.93 16.49 21.56
CA ALA A 18 15.37 16.64 21.65
C ALA A 18 16.04 16.26 20.30
N SER A 19 16.76 17.24 19.76
CA SER A 19 17.95 17.22 18.91
C SER A 19 18.50 15.91 18.30
N CYS A 20 18.82 16.05 17.00
CA CYS A 20 19.90 15.44 16.21
C CYS A 20 19.81 13.98 15.73
N THR A 21 19.77 13.90 14.39
CA THR A 21 20.43 12.93 13.49
C THR A 21 20.04 11.47 13.63
N GLY A 22 19.09 11.02 12.81
CA GLY A 22 18.91 9.60 12.50
C GLY A 22 17.51 9.26 12.02
N LYS A 23 17.40 8.90 10.72
CA LYS A 23 16.29 8.13 10.12
C LYS A 23 14.89 8.53 10.62
N GLU A 24 14.38 9.63 10.09
CA GLU A 24 12.95 9.93 10.14
C GLU A 24 12.18 8.78 9.47
N GLY A 25 11.50 8.00 10.30
CA GLY A 25 10.67 6.90 9.84
C GLY A 25 9.58 7.44 8.91
N ALA A 26 9.26 6.68 7.86
CA ALA A 26 8.34 7.07 6.79
C ALA A 26 7.01 7.72 7.25
N SER A 27 6.57 7.53 8.50
CA SER A 27 5.41 8.21 9.10
C SER A 27 5.59 9.71 9.41
N SER A 28 6.81 10.28 9.33
CA SER A 28 7.09 11.70 9.62
C SER A 28 7.35 12.55 8.37
N ALA A 29 7.28 11.96 7.17
CA ALA A 29 7.45 12.72 5.93
C ALA A 29 6.33 13.76 5.80
N LYS A 30 6.66 15.01 5.43
CA LYS A 30 5.65 16.02 5.15
C LYS A 30 4.83 15.63 3.91
N PRO A 31 3.51 15.90 3.87
CA PRO A 31 2.73 15.72 2.66
C PRO A 31 3.32 16.51 1.49
N LEU A 32 3.17 15.96 0.29
CA LEU A 32 3.57 16.68 -0.92
C LEU A 32 2.69 17.93 -1.13
N PRO A 33 3.27 19.03 -1.62
CA PRO A 33 2.54 20.22 -2.06
C PRO A 33 1.37 19.91 -2.99
N ALA A 34 0.29 20.68 -2.88
CA ALA A 34 -0.93 20.51 -3.68
C ALA A 34 -0.67 20.66 -5.18
N ASP A 35 0.20 21.58 -5.57
CA ASP A 35 0.54 21.88 -6.96
C ASP A 35 1.35 20.77 -7.66
N TYR A 36 1.71 19.69 -6.94
CA TYR A 36 2.27 18.47 -7.53
C TYR A 36 1.20 17.52 -8.03
N PHE A 37 -0.06 17.78 -7.74
CA PHE A 37 -1.17 16.96 -8.17
C PHE A 37 -2.00 17.68 -9.22
N SER A 38 -2.48 16.93 -10.20
CA SER A 38 -3.64 17.33 -10.99
C SER A 38 -4.88 16.85 -10.24
N TYR A 39 -5.85 17.73 -10.02
CA TYR A 39 -7.05 17.38 -9.27
C TYR A 39 -8.29 18.12 -9.78
N THR A 40 -9.45 17.53 -9.50
CA THR A 40 -10.76 18.10 -9.75
C THR A 40 -11.57 18.09 -8.45
N LEU A 41 -12.69 18.81 -8.43
CA LEU A 41 -13.66 18.68 -7.35
C LEU A 41 -14.45 17.37 -7.49
N THR A 42 -14.97 16.87 -6.38
CA THR A 42 -16.08 15.92 -6.37
C THR A 42 -17.34 16.55 -6.95
N ASP A 43 -18.30 15.74 -7.40
CA ASP A 43 -19.55 16.23 -8.02
C ASP A 43 -20.35 17.16 -7.09
N ASP A 44 -20.25 16.98 -5.77
CA ASP A 44 -20.89 17.83 -4.76
C ASP A 44 -20.07 19.08 -4.37
N GLY A 45 -18.87 19.24 -4.93
CA GLY A 45 -17.95 20.35 -4.65
C GLY A 45 -17.31 20.32 -3.25
N LYS A 46 -17.49 19.26 -2.46
CA LYS A 46 -17.05 19.20 -1.04
C LYS A 46 -15.75 18.42 -0.82
N GLY A 47 -15.09 18.00 -1.88
CA GLY A 47 -13.88 17.21 -1.79
C GLY A 47 -13.05 17.28 -3.06
N ILE A 48 -11.86 16.70 -2.96
CA ILE A 48 -10.85 16.69 -4.01
C ILE A 48 -10.69 15.28 -4.56
N VAL A 49 -10.63 15.19 -5.88
CA VAL A 49 -10.33 13.98 -6.66
C VAL A 49 -8.98 14.19 -7.34
N ILE A 50 -7.94 13.51 -6.85
CA ILE A 50 -6.61 13.55 -7.45
C ILE A 50 -6.61 12.67 -8.70
N GLN A 51 -6.29 13.27 -9.85
CA GLN A 51 -6.25 12.62 -11.17
C GLN A 51 -4.86 12.05 -11.51
N GLY A 52 -3.83 12.45 -10.76
CA GLY A 52 -2.43 12.08 -10.97
C GLY A 52 -1.47 13.18 -10.57
N PHE A 53 -0.21 13.05 -10.95
CA PHE A 53 0.76 14.13 -10.82
C PHE A 53 0.52 15.24 -11.85
N SER A 54 0.78 16.49 -11.45
CA SER A 54 0.81 17.64 -12.35
C SER A 54 2.11 17.65 -13.17
N SER A 55 2.18 18.48 -14.21
CA SER A 55 3.42 18.66 -14.98
C SER A 55 4.57 19.19 -14.13
N LYS A 56 4.29 19.94 -13.06
CA LYS A 56 5.28 20.51 -12.14
C LYS A 56 6.19 19.45 -11.53
N VAL A 57 5.65 18.25 -11.30
CA VAL A 57 6.43 17.11 -10.81
C VAL A 57 7.59 16.78 -11.75
N ASN A 58 7.39 16.87 -13.07
CA ASN A 58 8.44 16.54 -14.02
C ASN A 58 9.59 17.56 -14.02
N ASP A 59 9.31 18.81 -13.67
CA ASP A 59 10.31 19.89 -13.75
C ASP A 59 11.13 20.01 -12.45
N GLU A 60 10.52 19.71 -11.31
CA GLU A 60 11.15 19.86 -9.99
C GLU A 60 11.59 18.53 -9.36
N PHE A 61 11.03 17.38 -9.78
CA PHE A 61 11.17 16.12 -9.07
C PHE A 61 11.78 14.98 -9.86
N THR A 62 12.00 15.15 -11.16
CA THR A 62 12.56 14.07 -11.95
C THR A 62 14.01 14.33 -12.28
N GLU A 63 14.90 13.43 -11.84
CA GLU A 63 16.22 13.34 -12.46
C GLU A 63 16.08 12.56 -13.77
N LYS A 64 16.68 13.10 -14.83
CA LYS A 64 16.76 12.40 -16.11
C LYS A 64 17.90 11.38 -16.03
N LEU A 65 17.54 10.12 -16.06
CA LEU A 65 18.49 9.02 -16.13
C LEU A 65 19.12 8.96 -17.52
N SER A 66 20.31 8.35 -17.60
CA SER A 66 21.07 8.20 -18.86
C SER A 66 20.32 7.42 -19.94
N ASN A 67 19.39 6.54 -19.55
CA ASN A 67 18.51 5.78 -20.44
C ASN A 67 17.26 6.55 -20.89
N GLY A 68 17.15 7.85 -20.57
CA GLY A 68 16.03 8.72 -20.94
C GLY A 68 14.81 8.62 -20.02
N TYR A 69 14.79 7.67 -19.07
CA TYR A 69 13.75 7.60 -18.05
C TYR A 69 13.89 8.72 -17.03
N ARG A 70 12.77 9.12 -16.44
CA ARG A 70 12.69 10.10 -15.37
C ARG A 70 12.39 9.37 -14.07
N ARG A 71 13.18 9.61 -13.03
CA ARG A 71 12.97 9.03 -11.70
C ARG A 71 12.68 10.13 -10.68
N PRO A 72 11.71 9.96 -9.77
CA PRO A 72 11.55 10.84 -8.63
C PRO A 72 12.86 10.97 -7.83
N THR A 73 13.25 12.20 -7.48
CA THR A 73 14.39 12.51 -6.60
C THR A 73 14.09 12.28 -5.12
N PHE A 74 12.84 12.01 -4.79
CA PHE A 74 12.35 11.61 -3.49
C PHE A 74 11.74 10.22 -3.58
N SER A 75 11.78 9.47 -2.48
CA SER A 75 11.32 8.08 -2.46
C SER A 75 10.08 7.84 -1.61
N VAL A 76 9.59 8.87 -0.90
CA VAL A 76 8.37 8.80 -0.08
C VAL A 76 7.25 9.63 -0.69
N LEU A 77 6.21 8.96 -1.17
CA LEU A 77 4.99 9.59 -1.67
C LEU A 77 3.98 9.73 -0.54
N ASN A 78 4.00 10.88 0.14
CA ASN A 78 2.99 11.22 1.14
C ASN A 78 1.89 12.09 0.52
N ILE A 79 0.70 11.53 0.34
CA ILE A 79 -0.43 12.23 -0.25
C ILE A 79 -1.07 13.17 0.79
N PRO A 80 -1.31 14.46 0.47
CA PRO A 80 -1.99 15.37 1.38
C PRO A 80 -3.43 14.91 1.67
N SER A 81 -3.86 15.07 2.93
CA SER A 81 -5.25 14.82 3.34
C SER A 81 -6.21 15.91 2.88
N GLU A 82 -5.69 17.07 2.51
CA GLU A 82 -6.45 18.26 2.14
C GLU A 82 -5.68 19.06 1.08
N ILE A 83 -6.41 19.59 0.11
CA ILE A 83 -5.91 20.51 -0.91
C ILE A 83 -6.83 21.73 -0.94
N GLU A 84 -6.27 22.92 -0.79
CA GLU A 84 -7.01 24.20 -0.84
C GLU A 84 -8.21 24.28 0.14
N GLY A 85 -8.09 23.74 1.35
CA GLY A 85 -9.20 23.76 2.32
C GLY A 85 -10.18 22.59 2.18
N LEU A 86 -10.03 21.75 1.15
CA LEU A 86 -10.97 20.66 0.84
C LEU A 86 -10.33 19.28 1.03
N PRO A 87 -11.03 18.32 1.66
CA PRO A 87 -10.50 17.00 1.93
C PRO A 87 -10.27 16.21 0.64
N VAL A 88 -9.16 15.48 0.56
CA VAL A 88 -8.93 14.51 -0.50
C VAL A 88 -9.83 13.31 -0.27
N LYS A 89 -10.75 13.07 -1.21
CA LYS A 89 -11.74 11.98 -1.13
C LYS A 89 -11.40 10.82 -2.04
N CYS A 90 -10.76 11.10 -3.17
CA CYS A 90 -10.50 10.11 -4.20
C CYS A 90 -9.14 10.32 -4.85
N ILE A 91 -8.46 9.23 -5.20
CA ILE A 91 -7.21 9.25 -5.97
C ILE A 91 -7.29 8.24 -7.09
N PHE A 92 -7.08 8.68 -8.33
CA PHE A 92 -6.87 7.79 -9.46
C PHE A 92 -5.44 7.27 -9.48
N THR A 93 -5.28 5.95 -9.46
CA THR A 93 -3.96 5.33 -9.32
C THR A 93 -3.18 5.26 -10.64
N GLY A 94 -3.83 5.55 -11.77
CA GLY A 94 -3.28 5.41 -13.12
C GLY A 94 -2.11 6.33 -13.46
N ASN A 95 -1.90 7.43 -12.73
CA ASN A 95 -0.98 8.51 -13.11
C ASN A 95 0.01 8.94 -12.01
N GLY A 96 0.35 8.05 -11.06
CA GLY A 96 1.38 8.39 -10.06
C GLY A 96 1.79 7.29 -9.08
N LEU A 97 0.88 6.35 -8.78
CA LEU A 97 1.19 5.20 -7.93
C LEU A 97 1.85 4.04 -8.69
N SER A 98 1.64 4.01 -10.01
CA SER A 98 2.26 3.09 -10.95
C SER A 98 3.35 3.80 -11.75
N LEU A 99 4.59 3.83 -11.25
CA LEU A 99 5.73 4.32 -12.03
C LEU A 99 6.06 3.31 -13.15
N ARG A 100 5.68 3.60 -14.39
CA ARG A 100 6.10 2.78 -15.55
C ARG A 100 7.61 2.96 -15.77
N GLY A 101 8.39 1.92 -15.44
CA GLY A 101 9.84 1.89 -15.66
C GLY A 101 10.68 2.58 -14.57
N GLY A 102 10.07 2.97 -13.44
CA GLY A 102 10.78 3.55 -12.28
C GLY A 102 11.02 2.53 -11.16
N ALA A 103 11.98 2.83 -10.28
CA ALA A 103 12.15 2.09 -9.02
C ALA A 103 10.90 2.25 -8.13
N PRO A 104 10.53 1.24 -7.30
CA PRO A 104 9.38 1.36 -6.41
C PRO A 104 9.58 2.50 -5.40
N TRP A 105 8.49 3.12 -4.97
CA TRP A 105 8.51 4.07 -3.86
C TRP A 105 9.03 3.37 -2.59
N ASP A 106 9.91 4.02 -1.83
CA ASP A 106 10.31 3.51 -0.51
C ASP A 106 9.10 3.46 0.42
N SER A 107 8.23 4.46 0.36
CA SER A 107 6.93 4.41 1.03
C SER A 107 5.87 5.19 0.29
N VAL A 108 4.64 4.67 0.29
CA VAL A 108 3.42 5.39 -0.09
C VAL A 108 2.56 5.57 1.15
N ILE A 109 2.05 6.77 1.37
CA ILE A 109 1.17 7.13 2.50
C ILE A 109 -0.13 7.68 1.94
N ILE A 110 -1.24 6.98 2.25
CA ILE A 110 -2.59 7.36 1.82
C ILE A 110 -3.35 7.89 3.05
N PRO A 111 -3.96 9.08 3.00
CA PRO A 111 -4.63 9.67 4.15
C PRO A 111 -5.99 9.03 4.43
N ASP A 112 -6.56 9.35 5.59
CA ASP A 112 -7.83 8.83 6.07
C ASP A 112 -8.98 9.08 5.08
N GLY A 113 -9.87 8.10 4.91
CA GLY A 113 -11.12 8.22 4.17
C GLY A 113 -10.99 8.35 2.66
N VAL A 114 -9.80 8.14 2.09
CA VAL A 114 -9.57 8.17 0.64
C VAL A 114 -10.09 6.90 -0.02
N THR A 115 -10.77 7.06 -1.15
CA THR A 115 -11.07 5.97 -2.09
C THR A 115 -10.02 5.94 -3.20
N LEU A 116 -9.41 4.78 -3.44
CA LEU A 116 -8.52 4.60 -4.58
C LEU A 116 -9.32 4.10 -5.78
N GLU A 117 -9.30 4.83 -6.88
CA GLU A 117 -10.00 4.46 -8.12
C GLU A 117 -9.01 4.03 -9.20
N SER A 118 -9.45 3.11 -10.07
CA SER A 118 -8.65 2.71 -11.22
C SER A 118 -8.72 3.78 -12.32
N GLY A 119 -7.56 4.22 -12.80
CA GLY A 119 -7.47 5.01 -14.03
C GLY A 119 -7.63 4.09 -15.25
N SER A 120 -8.48 4.48 -16.20
CA SER A 120 -8.79 3.85 -17.50
C SER A 120 -7.99 2.57 -17.86
N GLY A 121 -8.63 1.41 -17.74
CA GLY A 121 -8.32 0.20 -18.53
C GLY A 121 -7.12 -0.66 -18.09
N SER A 122 -6.41 -0.32 -16.99
CA SER A 122 -5.36 -1.18 -16.43
C SER A 122 -5.69 -1.62 -15.01
N SER A 123 -5.13 -2.75 -14.58
CA SER A 123 -5.26 -3.20 -13.19
C SER A 123 -4.58 -2.18 -12.29
N PRO A 124 -5.29 -1.56 -11.33
CA PRO A 124 -4.73 -0.46 -10.58
C PRO A 124 -3.57 -0.99 -9.71
N THR A 125 -2.38 -0.44 -9.92
CA THR A 125 -1.13 -0.97 -9.35
C THR A 125 -0.42 0.06 -8.48
N ILE A 126 0.10 -0.38 -7.32
CA ILE A 126 0.92 0.42 -6.41
C ILE A 126 2.31 -0.19 -6.33
N PHE A 127 3.32 0.56 -6.78
CA PHE A 127 4.73 0.15 -6.73
C PHE A 127 5.41 0.72 -5.50
N THR A 128 5.47 -0.04 -4.41
CA THR A 128 6.09 0.43 -3.17
C THR A 128 6.65 -0.67 -2.31
N LYS A 129 7.72 -0.37 -1.58
CA LYS A 129 8.28 -1.20 -0.52
C LYS A 129 7.42 -1.17 0.74
N LYS A 130 6.87 0.00 1.08
CA LYS A 130 6.05 0.19 2.29
C LYS A 130 4.77 0.96 1.97
N LEU A 131 3.63 0.39 2.35
CA LEU A 131 2.34 1.04 2.22
C LEU A 131 1.78 1.40 3.61
N ILE A 132 1.52 2.69 3.83
CA ILE A 132 0.91 3.22 5.05
C ILE A 132 -0.48 3.74 4.68
N LEU A 133 -1.51 3.22 5.35
CA LEU A 133 -2.91 3.53 5.07
C LEU A 133 -3.55 4.22 6.26
N GLY A 134 -4.19 5.34 5.97
CA GLY A 134 -5.11 6.00 6.88
C GLY A 134 -6.33 5.13 7.20
N LYS A 135 -7.11 5.60 8.15
CA LYS A 135 -8.36 4.96 8.57
C LYS A 135 -9.37 5.02 7.43
N ASN A 136 -10.15 3.95 7.26
CA ASN A 136 -11.25 3.89 6.29
C ASN A 136 -10.84 4.13 4.82
N VAL A 137 -9.58 3.90 4.44
CA VAL A 137 -9.19 3.91 3.02
C VAL A 137 -9.94 2.79 2.30
N GLN A 138 -10.53 3.12 1.15
CA GLN A 138 -11.36 2.21 0.36
C GLN A 138 -10.64 1.75 -0.92
N PHE A 139 -10.79 0.47 -1.21
CA PHE A 139 -10.25 -0.21 -2.39
C PHE A 139 -11.44 -0.90 -3.13
N PRO A 140 -12.16 -0.18 -4.00
CA PRO A 140 -13.36 -0.67 -4.68
C PRO A 140 -13.09 -1.76 -5.73
N TYR A 141 -11.84 -1.97 -6.12
CA TYR A 141 -11.42 -3.02 -7.05
C TYR A 141 -10.31 -3.88 -6.45
N SER A 142 -9.97 -4.96 -7.14
CA SER A 142 -8.75 -5.72 -6.85
C SER A 142 -7.52 -4.93 -7.28
N TYR A 143 -6.61 -4.68 -6.34
CA TYR A 143 -5.38 -3.93 -6.57
C TYR A 143 -4.17 -4.84 -6.74
N VAL A 144 -3.23 -4.38 -7.56
CA VAL A 144 -1.92 -4.99 -7.67
C VAL A 144 -0.95 -4.26 -6.76
N PHE A 145 -0.33 -4.99 -5.84
CA PHE A 145 0.76 -4.47 -5.03
C PHE A 145 2.08 -5.06 -5.52
N SER A 146 3.06 -4.19 -5.76
CA SER A 146 4.35 -4.59 -6.32
C SER A 146 5.50 -4.13 -5.42
N HIS A 147 6.46 -5.02 -5.16
CA HIS A 147 7.69 -4.77 -4.38
C HIS A 147 7.51 -4.57 -2.86
N LEU A 148 6.35 -4.90 -2.28
CA LEU A 148 6.11 -4.75 -0.85
C LEU A 148 7.09 -5.58 0.01
N GLU A 149 7.69 -4.94 1.01
CA GLU A 149 8.54 -5.57 2.03
C GLU A 149 7.73 -6.14 3.19
N GLU A 150 6.52 -5.61 3.40
CA GLU A 150 5.56 -6.07 4.42
C GLU A 150 4.23 -6.43 3.76
N PHE A 151 3.63 -7.55 4.19
CA PHE A 151 2.30 -7.92 3.74
C PHE A 151 1.25 -7.07 4.45
N VAL A 152 0.49 -6.29 3.69
CA VAL A 152 -0.57 -5.41 4.20
C VAL A 152 -1.86 -5.71 3.44
N VAL A 153 -2.97 -5.92 4.17
CA VAL A 153 -4.32 -6.03 3.62
C VAL A 153 -5.20 -4.94 4.24
N PRO A 154 -5.60 -3.92 3.47
CA PRO A 154 -6.47 -2.84 3.95
C PRO A 154 -7.80 -3.38 4.51
N GLU A 155 -8.36 -2.76 5.55
CA GLU A 155 -9.60 -3.24 6.19
C GLU A 155 -10.81 -3.32 5.25
N SER A 156 -10.90 -2.41 4.28
CA SER A 156 -11.96 -2.41 3.27
C SER A 156 -11.84 -3.53 2.24
N VAL A 157 -10.67 -4.16 2.11
CA VAL A 157 -10.43 -5.19 1.09
C VAL A 157 -11.13 -6.47 1.50
N THR A 158 -12.10 -6.89 0.69
CA THR A 158 -12.88 -8.13 0.83
C THR A 158 -12.32 -9.29 -0.01
N GLU A 159 -11.61 -8.96 -1.09
CA GLU A 159 -10.97 -9.92 -2.00
C GLU A 159 -9.51 -9.52 -2.21
N LEU A 160 -8.58 -10.48 -2.14
CA LEU A 160 -7.19 -10.18 -2.39
C LEU A 160 -6.95 -9.95 -3.89
N GLY A 161 -6.33 -8.81 -4.19
CA GLY A 161 -5.71 -8.58 -5.49
C GLY A 161 -4.35 -9.29 -5.62
N TRP A 162 -3.56 -8.90 -6.60
CA TRP A 162 -2.28 -9.56 -6.88
C TRP A 162 -1.12 -8.92 -6.11
N TYR A 163 -0.37 -9.72 -5.36
CA TYR A 163 0.89 -9.31 -4.74
C TYR A 163 2.04 -9.87 -5.59
N PHE A 164 2.66 -9.00 -6.38
CA PHE A 164 3.77 -9.32 -7.26
C PHE A 164 5.10 -8.84 -6.67
N TYR A 165 6.16 -9.64 -6.82
CA TYR A 165 7.52 -9.26 -6.41
C TYR A 165 7.64 -8.82 -4.95
N GLY A 166 6.73 -9.26 -4.08
CA GLY A 166 6.81 -8.99 -2.65
C GLY A 166 8.04 -9.67 -2.05
N THR A 167 8.78 -8.94 -1.22
CA THR A 167 9.95 -9.45 -0.50
C THR A 167 9.62 -9.85 0.94
N PHE A 168 8.37 -9.66 1.38
CA PHE A 168 7.88 -10.08 2.69
C PHE A 168 8.07 -11.58 2.90
N THR A 169 8.42 -11.94 4.13
CA THR A 169 8.69 -13.34 4.52
C THR A 169 7.51 -14.03 5.17
N THR A 170 6.51 -13.26 5.61
CA THR A 170 5.33 -13.76 6.33
C THR A 170 4.08 -13.05 5.84
N ALA A 171 2.96 -13.77 5.75
CA ALA A 171 1.65 -13.20 5.42
C ALA A 171 0.57 -13.74 6.38
N VAL A 172 -0.27 -12.84 6.91
CA VAL A 172 -1.44 -13.19 7.72
C VAL A 172 -2.68 -12.75 6.99
N ILE A 173 -3.44 -13.71 6.48
CA ILE A 173 -4.67 -13.47 5.73
C ILE A 173 -5.80 -13.15 6.73
N PRO A 174 -6.45 -11.98 6.63
CA PRO A 174 -7.53 -11.60 7.55
C PRO A 174 -8.80 -12.45 7.39
N ASP A 175 -9.58 -12.60 8.47
CA ASP A 175 -10.82 -13.43 8.52
C ASP A 175 -11.94 -13.00 7.55
N ARG A 176 -11.89 -11.75 7.09
CA ARG A 176 -12.83 -11.22 6.10
C ARG A 176 -12.58 -11.77 4.70
N ILE A 177 -11.35 -12.16 4.38
CA ILE A 177 -11.00 -12.77 3.09
C ILE A 177 -11.51 -14.21 3.09
N LYS A 178 -12.34 -14.55 2.10
CA LYS A 178 -12.99 -15.87 2.00
C LYS A 178 -12.32 -16.81 1.02
N GLU A 179 -11.58 -16.27 0.07
CA GLU A 179 -10.94 -17.05 -0.99
C GLU A 179 -9.58 -16.45 -1.38
N ILE A 180 -8.62 -17.34 -1.63
CA ILE A 180 -7.35 -17.01 -2.29
C ILE A 180 -7.48 -17.37 -3.77
N ASN A 181 -7.61 -16.34 -4.59
CA ASN A 181 -7.74 -16.47 -6.03
C ASN A 181 -6.41 -16.84 -6.72
N ARG A 182 -6.49 -17.04 -8.03
CA ARG A 182 -5.32 -17.36 -8.88
C ARG A 182 -4.22 -16.32 -8.76
N SER A 183 -2.97 -16.79 -8.61
CA SER A 183 -1.75 -15.96 -8.67
C SER A 183 -1.62 -14.84 -7.63
N VAL A 184 -2.35 -14.89 -6.50
CA VAL A 184 -2.29 -13.84 -5.47
C VAL A 184 -0.87 -13.60 -4.94
N PHE A 185 -0.05 -14.64 -4.79
CA PHE A 185 1.35 -14.54 -4.29
C PHE A 185 2.40 -14.86 -5.35
N SER A 186 2.06 -14.70 -6.64
CA SER A 186 3.00 -14.97 -7.72
C SER A 186 4.27 -14.11 -7.59
N TYR A 187 5.43 -14.75 -7.71
CA TYR A 187 6.76 -14.11 -7.61
C TYR A 187 7.10 -13.52 -6.22
N CYS A 188 6.33 -13.84 -5.17
CA CYS A 188 6.70 -13.51 -3.78
C CYS A 188 7.69 -14.54 -3.23
N ASN A 189 8.86 -14.67 -3.86
CA ASN A 189 9.81 -15.79 -3.63
C ASN A 189 10.38 -15.87 -2.20
N ASN A 190 10.27 -14.80 -1.42
CA ASN A 190 10.76 -14.74 -0.04
C ASN A 190 9.73 -15.18 1.00
N LEU A 191 8.46 -15.38 0.62
CA LEU A 191 7.40 -15.77 1.55
C LEU A 191 7.64 -17.19 2.08
N LYS A 192 7.88 -17.28 3.39
CA LYS A 192 8.21 -18.51 4.13
C LYS A 192 7.10 -18.98 5.05
N GLU A 193 6.21 -18.10 5.48
CA GLU A 193 5.10 -18.46 6.36
C GLU A 193 3.82 -17.75 5.95
N ILE A 194 2.73 -18.52 5.83
CA ILE A 194 1.40 -17.96 5.62
C ILE A 194 0.42 -18.48 6.68
N THR A 195 -0.34 -17.56 7.27
CA THR A 195 -1.43 -17.86 8.20
C THR A 195 -2.76 -17.57 7.52
N PHE A 196 -3.57 -18.62 7.38
CA PHE A 196 -4.91 -18.50 6.80
C PHE A 196 -5.99 -18.36 7.87
N PRO A 197 -7.09 -17.65 7.58
CA PRO A 197 -8.28 -17.76 8.40
C PRO A 197 -8.87 -19.16 8.26
N ASP A 198 -9.67 -19.55 9.24
CA ASP A 198 -10.26 -20.88 9.26
C ASP A 198 -11.32 -20.99 8.16
N GLY A 199 -11.29 -22.08 7.41
CA GLY A 199 -12.23 -22.31 6.30
C GLY A 199 -11.98 -21.46 5.05
N ILE A 200 -10.78 -20.87 4.89
CA ILE A 200 -10.40 -20.20 3.64
C ILE A 200 -10.56 -21.17 2.45
N LYS A 201 -11.11 -20.67 1.34
CA LYS A 201 -11.10 -21.41 0.06
C LYS A 201 -9.80 -21.11 -0.68
N ILE A 202 -9.16 -22.16 -1.19
CA ILE A 202 -7.99 -22.03 -2.07
C ILE A 202 -8.48 -22.29 -3.49
N GLY A 203 -8.43 -21.26 -4.34
CA GLY A 203 -8.84 -21.37 -5.73
C GLY A 203 -7.96 -22.36 -6.50
N GLU A 204 -8.51 -22.97 -7.55
CA GLU A 204 -7.92 -24.06 -8.35
C GLU A 204 -6.53 -23.74 -8.93
N HIS A 205 -6.17 -22.46 -9.02
CA HIS A 205 -4.88 -21.98 -9.55
C HIS A 205 -4.16 -21.04 -8.59
N ALA A 206 -4.44 -21.11 -7.29
CA ALA A 206 -3.66 -20.40 -6.29
C ALA A 206 -2.19 -20.88 -6.37
N SER A 207 -1.26 -19.93 -6.48
CA SER A 207 0.17 -20.21 -6.55
C SER A 207 0.84 -19.64 -5.31
N PHE A 208 1.67 -20.46 -4.67
CA PHE A 208 2.49 -20.09 -3.53
C PHE A 208 3.95 -20.48 -3.80
N PRO A 209 4.94 -19.75 -3.29
CA PRO A 209 6.35 -20.09 -3.46
C PRO A 209 6.66 -21.46 -2.85
N MET A 210 7.39 -22.29 -3.59
CA MET A 210 7.34 -23.75 -3.46
C MET A 210 8.49 -24.41 -2.69
N GLU A 211 9.31 -23.70 -1.92
CA GLU A 211 10.47 -24.38 -1.27
C GLU A 211 10.55 -24.34 0.25
N THR A 212 9.81 -23.51 0.98
CA THR A 212 9.88 -23.51 2.47
C THR A 212 8.61 -23.02 3.17
N LEU A 213 7.46 -23.03 2.48
CA LEU A 213 6.25 -22.41 3.01
C LEU A 213 5.65 -23.19 4.17
N SER A 214 5.79 -22.65 5.37
CA SER A 214 5.06 -23.07 6.56
C SER A 214 3.63 -22.54 6.49
N VAL A 215 2.65 -23.45 6.54
CA VAL A 215 1.23 -23.10 6.50
C VAL A 215 0.61 -23.26 7.88
N LYS A 216 -0.06 -22.21 8.36
CA LYS A 216 -0.77 -22.19 9.65
C LYS A 216 -2.22 -21.76 9.45
N THR A 217 -3.06 -22.10 10.42
CA THR A 217 -4.43 -21.57 10.55
C THR A 217 -4.52 -20.66 11.76
N GLN A 218 -5.41 -19.67 11.70
CA GLN A 218 -5.64 -18.79 12.84
C GLN A 218 -6.21 -19.55 14.05
N GLN A 219 -7.04 -20.58 13.86
CA GLN A 219 -7.47 -21.46 14.96
C GLN A 219 -6.29 -22.07 15.69
N ARG A 220 -5.35 -22.68 14.96
CA ARG A 220 -4.19 -23.34 15.57
C ARG A 220 -3.30 -22.35 16.34
N LEU A 221 -3.16 -21.12 15.84
CA LEU A 221 -2.43 -20.08 16.57
C LEU A 221 -3.13 -19.70 17.88
N ARG A 222 -4.46 -19.60 17.89
CA ARG A 222 -5.24 -19.34 19.10
C ARG A 222 -5.11 -20.46 20.13
N GLU A 223 -5.14 -21.72 19.70
CA GLU A 223 -4.94 -22.90 20.56
C GLU A 223 -3.54 -22.92 21.20
N LEU A 224 -2.53 -22.42 20.49
CA LEU A 224 -1.16 -22.27 20.98
C LEU A 224 -0.94 -21.00 21.84
N GLY A 225 -2.00 -20.23 22.11
CA GLY A 225 -1.95 -19.04 22.96
C GLY A 225 -1.43 -17.77 22.28
N TYR A 226 -1.26 -17.76 20.94
CA TYR A 226 -0.95 -16.54 20.21
C TYR A 226 -2.23 -15.69 20.11
N LYS A 227 -2.22 -14.51 20.73
CA LYS A 227 -3.32 -13.53 20.66
C LYS A 227 -3.10 -12.53 19.52
N LYS A 228 -4.21 -12.08 18.93
CA LYS A 228 -4.28 -11.03 17.90
C LYS A 228 -3.81 -9.68 18.46
#